data_AF-A0AAW8KKM9-F1
#
_entry.id   AF-A0AAW8KKM9-F1
#
_cell.length_a   1.000
_cell.length_b   1.000
_cell.length_c   1.000
_cell.angle_alpha   90.00
_cell.angle_beta   90.00
_cell.angle_gamma   90.00
#
_symmetry.space_group_name_H-M   'P 1'
#
loop_
_entity.id
_entity.type
_entity.pdbx_description
1 polymer ?
#
loop_
_entity_poly.entity_id
_entity_poly.type
_entity_poly.pdbx_seq_one_letter_code
_entity_poly.pdbx_strand_id
1 'polypeptide(L)' 'ENADFAALCRKNGLVFIGPTPESMEQLSDKAALKQIMAANGLEVIPGTQVLPNAQAALTAGAEIGYPVMLKASAGGGGR' A
#
# COMPACT_ATOMS: atom_id res chain seq x y z
N GLU A 1 -7.73 -3.65 6.44
CA GLU A 1 -6.86 -4.34 7.40
C GLU A 1 -6.51 -3.33 8.48
N ASN A 2 -6.80 -3.59 9.76
CA ASN A 2 -6.66 -2.61 10.84
C ASN A 2 -5.57 -3.08 11.82
N ALA A 3 -4.40 -2.42 11.80
CA ALA A 3 -3.27 -2.75 12.65
C ALA A 3 -3.53 -2.44 14.14
N ASP A 4 -4.24 -1.35 14.44
CA ASP A 4 -4.59 -0.96 15.81
C ASP A 4 -5.38 -2.04 16.53
N PHE A 5 -6.30 -2.69 15.81
CA PHE A 5 -7.08 -3.80 16.36
C PHE A 5 -6.20 -5.00 16.72
N ALA A 6 -5.28 -5.39 15.83
CA ALA A 6 -4.33 -6.47 16.11
C ALA A 6 -3.40 -6.12 17.28
N ALA A 7 -2.97 -4.86 17.38
CA ALA A 7 -2.15 -4.35 18.49
C ALA A 7 -2.91 -4.41 19.82
N LEU A 8 -4.21 -4.07 19.82
CA LEU A 8 -5.08 -4.18 20.97
C LEU A 8 -5.27 -5.63 21.41
N CYS A 9 -5.43 -6.59 20.48
CA CYS A 9 -5.47 -8.02 20.82
C CYS A 9 -4.20 -8.43 21.58
N ARG A 10 -3.02 -8.10 21.03
CA ARG A 10 -1.71 -8.40 21.66
C ARG A 10 -1.61 -7.77 23.05
N LYS A 11 -1.99 -6.50 23.20
CA LYS A 11 -1.96 -5.77 24.48
C LYS A 11 -2.84 -6.41 25.56
N ASN A 12 -3.93 -7.06 25.17
CA ASN A 12 -4.86 -7.73 26.07
C ASN A 12 -4.57 -9.24 26.23
N GLY A 13 -3.40 -9.71 25.79
CA GLY A 13 -3.02 -11.13 25.90
C GLY A 13 -3.84 -12.06 25.00
N LEU A 14 -4.52 -11.52 23.99
CA LEU A 14 -5.28 -12.30 23.01
C LEU A 14 -4.40 -12.61 21.80
N VAL A 15 -4.45 -13.86 21.34
CA VAL A 15 -3.84 -14.25 20.08
C VAL A 15 -4.70 -13.74 18.93
N PHE A 16 -4.15 -12.82 18.14
CA PHE A 16 -4.75 -12.40 16.88
C PHE A 16 -4.38 -13.39 15.78
N ILE A 17 -5.38 -13.99 15.11
CA ILE A 17 -5.15 -14.90 13.98
C ILE A 17 -5.01 -14.06 12.71
N GLY A 18 -3.77 -13.68 12.39
CA GLY A 18 -3.45 -12.86 11.23
C GLY A 18 -2.00 -12.38 11.25
N PRO A 19 -1.61 -11.48 10.32
CA PRO A 19 -0.29 -10.85 10.33
C PRO A 19 -0.07 -10.02 11.60
N THR A 20 1.19 -9.71 11.91
CA THR A 20 1.53 -8.83 13.03
C THR A 20 1.08 -7.39 12.75
N PRO A 21 0.76 -6.57 13.76
CA PRO A 21 0.44 -5.15 13.58
C PRO A 21 1.51 -4.42 12.77
N GLU A 22 2.78 -4.71 13.02
CA GLU A 22 3.91 -4.11 12.30
C GLU A 22 3.88 -4.47 10.80
N SER A 23 3.61 -5.73 10.47
CA SER A 23 3.44 -6.14 9.08
C SER A 23 2.19 -5.51 8.45
N MET A 24 1.09 -5.38 9.21
CA MET A 24 -0.12 -4.73 8.71
C MET A 24 0.11 -3.27 8.38
N GLU A 25 0.84 -2.52 9.22
CA GLU A 25 1.20 -1.12 8.95
C GLU A 25 2.07 -1.00 7.70
N GLN A 26 3.17 -1.76 7.65
CA GLN A 26 4.13 -1.71 6.54
C GLN A 26 3.53 -2.07 5.18
N LEU A 27 2.55 -2.98 5.16
CA LEU A 27 1.96 -3.49 3.93
C LEU A 27 0.64 -2.79 3.56
N SER A 28 0.13 -1.88 4.40
CA SER A 28 -1.14 -1.17 4.15
C SER A 28 -1.04 -0.08 3.08
N ASP A 29 0.13 0.54 2.93
CA ASP A 29 0.39 1.53 1.89
C ASP A 29 0.96 0.85 0.64
N LYS A 30 0.18 0.87 -0.46
CA LYS A 30 0.57 0.24 -1.72
C LYS A 30 1.83 0.82 -2.34
N ALA A 31 2.13 2.10 -2.12
CA ALA A 31 3.34 2.73 -2.61
C ALA A 31 4.55 2.25 -1.81
N ALA A 32 4.46 2.26 -0.48
CA ALA A 32 5.52 1.74 0.39
C ALA A 32 5.77 0.24 0.15
N LEU A 33 4.70 -0.55 -0.01
CA LEU A 33 4.78 -1.97 -0.33
C LEU A 33 5.59 -2.22 -1.61
N LYS A 34 5.35 -1.46 -2.68
CA LYS A 34 6.12 -1.59 -3.92
C LYS A 34 7.61 -1.32 -3.72
N GLN A 35 7.96 -0.34 -2.87
CA GLN A 35 9.36 -0.07 -2.55
C GLN A 35 10.00 -1.24 -1.81
N ILE A 36 9.30 -1.82 -0.83
CA ILE A 36 9.76 -3.00 -0.08
C ILE A 36 9.96 -4.18 -1.03
N MET A 37 8.99 -4.44 -1.91
CA MET A 37 9.07 -5.53 -2.90
C MET A 37 10.27 -5.34 -3.84
N ALA A 38 10.43 -4.13 -4.40
CA ALA A 38 11.56 -3.82 -5.28
C ALA A 38 12.91 -3.98 -4.57
N ALA A 39 13.02 -3.53 -3.31
CA ALA A 39 14.23 -3.67 -2.51
C ALA A 39 14.60 -5.13 -2.20
N ASN A 40 13.60 -6.04 -2.23
CA ASN A 40 13.80 -7.47 -2.06
C ASN A 40 13.94 -8.23 -3.40
N GLY A 41 14.17 -7.53 -4.52
CA GLY A 41 14.40 -8.14 -5.82
C GLY A 41 13.14 -8.70 -6.50
N LEU A 42 11.95 -8.33 -6.01
CA LEU A 42 10.69 -8.70 -6.64
C LEU A 42 10.33 -7.69 -7.74
N GLU A 43 9.86 -8.21 -8.87
CA GLU A 43 9.34 -7.39 -9.95
C GLU A 43 8.04 -6.70 -9.51
N VAL A 44 7.97 -5.39 -9.71
CA VAL A 44 6.81 -4.57 -9.36
C VAL A 44 6.27 -3.86 -10.59
N ILE A 45 4.94 -3.83 -10.71
CA ILE A 45 4.27 -3.10 -11.79
C ILE A 45 4.66 -1.62 -11.71
N PRO A 46 5.20 -1.05 -12.80
CA PRO A 46 5.56 0.36 -12.88
C PRO A 46 4.41 1.27 -12.45
N GLY A 47 4.74 2.35 -11.75
CA GLY A 47 3.76 3.29 -11.25
C GLY A 47 4.43 4.39 -10.46
N THR A 48 3.61 5.22 -9.83
CA THR A 48 4.08 6.37 -9.07
C THR A 48 4.10 6.10 -7.58
N GLN A 49 4.76 6.99 -6.86
CA GLN A 49 4.49 7.23 -5.44
C GLN A 49 3.13 7.92 -5.25
N VAL A 50 2.78 8.26 -4.01
CA VAL A 50 1.58 9.05 -3.71
C VAL A 50 1.60 10.37 -4.48
N LEU A 51 0.55 10.59 -5.28
CA LEU A 51 0.41 11.78 -6.10
C LEU A 51 -0.23 12.91 -5.27
N PRO A 52 0.35 14.12 -5.23
CA PRO A 52 -0.15 15.20 -4.39
C PRO A 52 -1.41 15.87 -4.94
N ASN A 53 -1.67 15.75 -6.24
CA ASN A 53 -2.80 16.39 -6.91
C ASN A 53 -3.07 15.80 -8.31
N ALA A 54 -4.17 16.22 -8.94
CA ALA A 54 -4.59 15.77 -10.25
C ALA A 54 -3.59 16.12 -11.38
N GLN A 55 -2.89 17.25 -11.28
CA GLN A 55 -1.92 17.65 -12.31
C GLN A 55 -0.72 16.68 -12.35
N ALA A 56 -0.21 16.29 -11.18
CA ALA A 56 0.82 15.27 -11.08
C ALA A 56 0.36 13.91 -11.64
N ALA A 57 -0.92 13.57 -11.45
CA ALA A 57 -1.50 12.34 -12.01
C ALA A 57 -1.56 12.34 -13.54
N LEU A 58 -1.88 13.49 -14.15
CA LEU A 58 -1.89 13.63 -15.61
C LEU A 58 -0.49 13.48 -16.21
N THR A 59 0.51 14.15 -15.62
CA THR A 59 1.92 14.03 -16.07
C THR A 59 2.39 12.58 -15.98
N ALA A 60 2.18 11.93 -14.83
CA ALA A 60 2.56 10.53 -14.66
C ALA A 60 1.83 9.58 -15.61
N GLY A 61 0.55 9.83 -15.90
CA GLY A 61 -0.23 9.04 -16.86
C GLY A 61 0.37 9.11 -18.27
N ALA A 62 0.82 10.29 -18.70
CA ALA A 62 1.47 10.47 -19.98
C ALA A 62 2.86 9.81 -20.05
N GLU A 63 3.64 9.87 -18.97
CA GLU A 63 4.97 9.25 -18.88
C GLU A 63 4.92 7.71 -18.86
N ILE A 64 3.95 7.14 -18.13
CA ILE A 64 3.74 5.68 -18.05
C ILE A 64 3.13 5.15 -19.36
N GLY A 65 2.27 5.95 -20.00
CA GLY A 65 1.49 5.55 -21.17
C GLY A 65 0.14 4.97 -20.80
N TYR A 66 -0.90 5.39 -21.52
CA TYR A 66 -2.28 4.94 -21.28
C TYR A 66 -2.55 3.55 -21.91
N PRO A 67 -3.48 2.75 -21.33
CA PRO A 67 -4.31 3.06 -20.17
C PRO A 67 -3.59 2.91 -18.82
N VAL A 68 -3.94 3.77 -17.86
CA VAL A 68 -3.44 3.71 -16.47
C VAL A 68 -4.58 3.50 -15.47
N MET A 69 -4.25 3.01 -14.28
CA MET A 69 -5.22 2.78 -13.20
C MET A 69 -4.89 3.64 -11.99
N LEU A 70 -5.83 4.51 -11.60
CA LEU A 70 -5.74 5.28 -10.36
C LEU A 70 -6.14 4.38 -9.18
N LYS A 71 -5.31 4.31 -8.14
CA LYS A 71 -5.55 3.49 -6.94
C LYS A 71 -5.37 4.34 -5.69
N ALA A 72 -6.28 4.22 -4.73
CA ALA A 72 -6.08 4.75 -3.39
C ALA A 72 -4.92 4.02 -2.69
N SER A 73 -4.06 4.79 -2.00
CA SER A 73 -2.87 4.27 -1.29
C SER A 73 -3.24 3.27 -0.20
N ALA A 74 -4.25 3.61 0.61
CA ALA A 74 -4.80 2.78 1.71
C ALA A 74 -6.17 2.16 1.39
N GLY A 75 -6.52 2.02 0.10
CA GLY A 75 -7.80 1.45 -0.33
C GLY A 75 -7.83 -0.08 -0.32
N GLY A 76 -9.01 -0.68 -0.05
CA GLY A 76 -9.20 -2.12 0.06
C GLY A 76 -10.53 -2.58 -0.56
N GLY A 77 -10.58 -3.82 -1.07
CA GLY A 77 -11.81 -4.41 -1.61
C GLY A 77 -12.32 -3.78 -2.91
N GLY A 78 -11.43 -3.16 -3.70
CA GLY A 78 -11.80 -2.47 -4.95
C GLY A 78 -12.32 -1.05 -4.74
N ARG A 79 -12.09 -0.47 -3.54
CA ARG A 79 -12.43 0.89 -3.17
C ARG A 79 -11.19 1.67 -2.77
#